data_AF-Q53RA5-F1
#
_entry.id   AF-Q53RA5-F1
#
_cell.length_a   1.000
_cell.length_b   1.000
_cell.length_c   1.000
_cell.angle_alpha   90.00
_cell.angle_beta   90.00
_cell.angle_gamma   90.00
#
_symmetry.space_group_name_H-M   'P 1'
#
loop_
_entity.id
_entity.type
_entity.pdbx_description
1 polymer ?
#
loop_
_entity_poly.entity_id
_entity_poly.type
_entity_poly.pdbx_seq_one_letter_code
_entity_poly.pdbx_strand_id
1 'polypeptide(L)'
;VTDIKRFNNMMSDHGIYLRERLLIPISNPEILQGSTCYIEMDYNARREVAVFYPQGRPSGKAESSTNTAAAERRSRRILESVKRSLHTDDRTAAYYLSVTDGDPRAAMMEYSEDLRWERQQTGH
;
A
#
# COMPACT_ATOMS: atom_id res chain seq x y z
N VAL A 1 6.59 -7.02 -25.73
CA VAL A 1 6.53 -6.18 -24.49
C VAL A 1 5.89 -4.81 -24.75
N THR A 2 6.22 -4.14 -25.85
CA THR A 2 5.68 -2.82 -26.22
C THR A 2 4.15 -2.77 -26.31
N ASP A 3 3.52 -3.83 -26.83
CA ASP A 3 2.06 -3.87 -26.98
C ASP A 3 1.32 -3.91 -25.64
N ILE A 4 1.85 -4.66 -24.67
CA ILE A 4 1.31 -4.72 -23.30
C ILE A 4 1.46 -3.36 -22.62
N LYS A 5 2.63 -2.71 -22.77
CA LYS A 5 2.84 -1.35 -22.23
C LYS A 5 1.87 -0.36 -22.85
N ARG A 6 1.68 -0.41 -24.17
CA ARG A 6 0.75 0.46 -24.90
C ARG A 6 -0.69 0.23 -24.48
N PHE A 7 -1.13 -1.03 -24.39
CA PHE A 7 -2.47 -1.40 -23.95
C PHE A 7 -2.77 -0.94 -22.52
N ASN A 8 -1.75 -0.99 -21.66
CA ASN A 8 -1.85 -0.53 -20.28
C ASN A 8 -1.55 0.96 -20.10
N ASN A 9 -1.38 1.74 -21.17
CA ASN A 9 -0.99 3.16 -21.12
C ASN A 9 0.28 3.45 -20.28
N MET A 10 1.22 2.50 -20.25
CA MET A 10 2.49 2.57 -19.53
C MET A 10 3.64 3.06 -20.42
N MET A 11 3.34 3.98 -21.35
CA MET A 11 4.33 4.52 -22.29
C MET A 11 5.22 5.61 -21.68
N SER A 12 4.86 6.12 -20.49
CA SER A 12 5.62 7.09 -19.72
C SER A 12 5.89 6.56 -18.31
N ASP A 13 6.92 7.10 -17.64
CA ASP A 13 7.24 6.75 -16.25
C ASP A 13 6.04 7.02 -15.34
N HIS A 14 5.36 8.16 -15.52
CA HIS A 14 4.13 8.46 -14.80
C HIS A 14 3.02 7.43 -15.05
N GLY A 15 2.86 6.96 -16.29
CA GLY A 15 1.89 5.93 -16.64
C GLY A 15 2.16 4.57 -16.00
N ILE A 16 3.43 4.24 -15.75
CA ILE A 16 3.83 3.02 -15.03
C ILE A 16 3.40 3.10 -13.56
N TYR A 17 3.64 4.23 -12.89
CA TYR A 17 3.28 4.41 -11.48
C TYR A 17 1.76 4.57 -11.22
N LEU A 18 0.98 4.85 -12.27
CA LEU A 18 -0.48 4.98 -12.18
C LEU A 18 -1.23 3.66 -12.33
N ARG A 19 -0.57 2.51 -12.25
CA ARG A 19 -1.23 1.21 -12.41
C ARG A 19 -1.00 0.30 -11.21
N GLU A 20 -2.10 -0.08 -10.60
CA GLU A 20 -2.12 -1.13 -9.59
C GLU A 20 -2.12 -2.53 -10.23
N ARG A 21 -2.66 -2.65 -11.45
CA ARG A 21 -2.85 -3.92 -12.15
C ARG A 21 -2.53 -3.84 -13.64
N LEU A 22 -2.08 -4.96 -14.19
CA LEU A 22 -1.84 -5.12 -15.62
C LEU A 22 -3.03 -5.83 -16.27
N LEU A 23 -3.58 -5.20 -17.30
CA LEU A 23 -4.52 -5.84 -18.21
C LEU A 23 -3.74 -6.74 -19.16
N ILE A 24 -4.06 -8.04 -19.11
CA ILE A 24 -3.48 -9.05 -19.98
C ILE A 24 -4.58 -9.51 -20.95
N PRO A 25 -4.39 -9.35 -22.27
CA PRO A 25 -5.36 -9.85 -23.25
C PRO A 25 -5.54 -11.36 -23.12
N ILE A 26 -6.78 -11.81 -23.15
CA ILE A 26 -7.12 -13.24 -23.16
C ILE A 26 -7.07 -13.72 -24.62
N SER A 27 -6.15 -14.65 -24.92
CA SER A 27 -5.96 -15.17 -26.27
C SER A 27 -7.07 -16.10 -26.75
N ASN A 28 -7.71 -16.84 -25.82
CA ASN A 28 -8.84 -17.72 -26.13
C ASN A 28 -10.09 -17.24 -25.38
N PRO A 29 -11.08 -16.61 -26.06
CA PRO A 29 -12.28 -16.09 -25.42
C PRO A 29 -13.21 -17.19 -24.87
N GLU A 30 -13.07 -18.44 -25.31
CA GLU A 30 -13.91 -19.56 -24.84
C GLU A 30 -13.75 -19.80 -23.34
N ILE A 31 -12.59 -19.45 -22.75
CA ILE A 31 -12.36 -19.60 -21.30
C ILE A 31 -13.29 -18.73 -20.44
N LEU A 32 -13.89 -17.71 -21.03
CA LEU A 32 -14.83 -16.82 -20.36
C LEU A 32 -16.28 -17.33 -20.41
N GLN A 33 -16.58 -18.33 -21.24
CA GLN A 33 -17.95 -18.85 -21.38
C GLN A 33 -18.35 -19.62 -20.11
N GLY A 34 -19.47 -19.23 -19.50
CA GLY A 34 -19.95 -19.83 -18.24
C GLY A 34 -19.09 -19.49 -17.01
N SER A 35 -18.02 -18.70 -17.19
CA SER A 35 -17.13 -18.27 -16.12
C SER A 35 -17.69 -17.05 -15.38
N THR A 36 -17.32 -16.91 -14.10
CA THR A 36 -17.66 -15.72 -13.31
C THR A 36 -16.55 -14.68 -13.40
N CYS A 37 -16.90 -13.48 -13.83
CA CYS A 37 -16.03 -12.30 -13.77
C CYS A 37 -16.46 -11.39 -12.63
N TYR A 38 -15.51 -10.64 -12.07
CA TYR A 38 -15.73 -9.69 -10.99
C TYR A 38 -15.51 -8.27 -11.50
N ILE A 39 -16.26 -7.31 -10.98
CA ILE A 39 -16.01 -5.88 -11.23
C ILE A 39 -15.17 -5.34 -10.08
N GLU A 40 -14.03 -4.75 -10.39
CA GLU A 40 -13.12 -4.15 -9.41
C GLU A 40 -12.70 -2.75 -9.85
N MET A 41 -12.36 -1.88 -8.89
CA MET A 41 -11.89 -0.52 -9.14
C MET A 41 -10.36 -0.50 -9.19
N ASP A 42 -9.78 0.02 -10.27
CA ASP A 42 -8.37 0.41 -10.33
C ASP A 42 -8.24 1.82 -9.74
N TYR A 43 -7.69 1.94 -8.53
CA TYR A 43 -7.67 3.22 -7.80
C TYR A 43 -6.75 4.27 -8.43
N ASN A 44 -5.63 3.82 -8.98
CA ASN A 44 -4.65 4.71 -9.58
C ASN A 44 -5.14 5.23 -10.94
N ALA A 45 -5.86 4.40 -11.70
CA ALA A 45 -6.48 4.80 -12.96
C ALA A 45 -7.92 5.34 -12.82
N ARG A 46 -8.52 5.27 -11.63
CA ARG A 46 -9.91 5.68 -11.31
C ARG A 46 -10.96 5.13 -12.28
N ARG A 47 -10.91 3.83 -12.55
CA ARG A 47 -11.83 3.16 -13.49
C ARG A 47 -12.23 1.78 -13.01
N GLU A 48 -13.44 1.37 -13.36
CA GLU A 48 -13.91 0.00 -13.16
C GLU A 48 -13.33 -0.92 -14.23
N VAL A 49 -12.93 -2.12 -13.82
CA VAL A 49 -12.38 -3.16 -14.69
C VAL A 49 -13.05 -4.51 -14.39
N ALA A 50 -13.29 -5.29 -15.44
CA ALA A 50 -13.69 -6.68 -15.30
C ALA A 50 -12.45 -7.56 -15.09
N VAL A 51 -12.45 -8.34 -14.01
CA VAL A 51 -11.35 -9.22 -13.62
C VAL A 51 -11.83 -10.67 -13.63
N PHE A 52 -11.08 -11.51 -14.33
CA PHE A 52 -11.28 -12.95 -14.35
C PHE A 52 -10.20 -13.63 -13.52
N TYR A 53 -10.61 -14.44 -12.54
CA TYR A 53 -9.71 -15.27 -11.75
C TYR A 53 -9.91 -16.74 -12.11
N PRO A 54 -8.98 -17.36 -12.87
CA PRO A 54 -9.15 -18.75 -13.34
C PRO A 54 -9.32 -19.79 -12.22
N GLN A 55 -8.81 -19.49 -11.02
CA GLN A 55 -8.86 -20.36 -9.84
C GLN A 55 -9.92 -19.90 -8.81
N GLY A 56 -10.83 -19.01 -9.23
CA GLY A 56 -11.79 -18.35 -8.34
C GLY A 56 -11.23 -17.09 -7.68
N ARG A 57 -12.11 -16.23 -7.16
CA ARG A 57 -11.69 -14.98 -6.50
C ARG A 57 -10.75 -15.33 -5.33
N PRO A 58 -9.56 -14.73 -5.24
CA PRO A 58 -8.72 -14.88 -4.07
C PRO A 58 -9.54 -14.51 -2.84
N SER A 59 -9.54 -15.38 -1.82
CA SER A 59 -10.07 -15.07 -0.48
C SER A 59 -9.11 -14.10 0.22
N GLY A 60 -8.82 -12.98 -0.43
CA GLY A 60 -8.22 -11.79 0.15
C GLY A 60 -9.36 -10.80 0.21
N LYS A 61 -9.74 -10.42 1.44
CA LYS A 61 -10.76 -9.42 1.77
C LYS A 61 -10.99 -8.45 0.62
N ALA A 62 -12.22 -8.38 0.15
CA ALA A 62 -12.69 -7.26 -0.66
C ALA A 62 -12.53 -6.00 0.20
N GLU A 63 -11.33 -5.44 0.27
CA GLU A 63 -11.06 -4.20 0.96
C GLU A 63 -11.57 -3.10 0.03
N SER A 64 -12.86 -2.87 0.23
CA SER A 64 -13.58 -1.65 -0.09
C SER A 64 -12.62 -0.45 -0.13
N SER A 65 -12.62 0.26 -1.24
CA SER A 65 -12.07 1.60 -1.47
C SER A 65 -12.19 2.57 -0.29
N THR A 66 -13.22 2.41 0.53
CA THR A 66 -13.42 3.20 1.75
C THR A 66 -12.43 2.84 2.86
N ASN A 67 -12.00 1.58 2.93
CA ASN A 67 -11.04 1.09 3.91
C ASN A 67 -9.61 1.50 3.59
N THR A 68 -9.19 1.60 2.33
CA THR A 68 -7.83 2.06 1.98
C THR A 68 -7.65 3.54 2.25
N ALA A 69 -8.60 4.40 1.84
CA ALA A 69 -8.55 5.82 2.19
C ALA A 69 -8.70 6.07 3.71
N ALA A 70 -9.50 5.27 4.40
CA ALA A 70 -9.61 5.32 5.86
C ALA A 70 -8.35 4.79 6.56
N ALA A 71 -7.73 3.73 6.03
CA ALA A 71 -6.48 3.15 6.53
C ALA A 71 -5.31 4.10 6.31
N GLU A 72 -5.23 4.77 5.16
CA GLU A 72 -4.24 5.82 4.91
C GLU A 72 -4.44 7.03 5.83
N ARG A 73 -5.69 7.47 6.06
CA ARG A 73 -5.99 8.54 7.02
C ARG A 73 -5.66 8.13 8.45
N ARG A 74 -5.96 6.88 8.82
CA ARG A 74 -5.62 6.31 10.14
C ARG A 74 -4.11 6.21 10.31
N SER A 75 -3.40 5.71 9.30
CA SER A 75 -1.95 5.60 9.26
C SER A 75 -1.29 6.98 9.37
N ARG A 76 -1.78 7.98 8.61
CA ARG A 76 -1.34 9.39 8.76
C ARG A 76 -1.59 9.95 10.15
N ARG A 77 -2.76 9.69 10.76
CA ARG A 77 -3.04 10.14 12.14
C ARG A 77 -2.12 9.47 13.16
N ILE A 78 -1.83 8.18 12.98
CA ILE A 78 -0.89 7.44 13.82
C ILE A 78 0.51 8.04 13.70
N LEU A 79 1.00 8.25 12.47
CA LEU A 79 2.29 8.87 12.19
C LEU A 79 2.39 10.27 12.82
N GLU A 80 1.39 11.12 12.64
CA GLU A 80 1.35 12.46 13.24
C GLU A 80 1.33 12.42 14.78
N SER A 81 0.62 11.44 15.36
CA SER A 81 0.59 11.27 16.81
C SER A 81 1.96 10.84 17.34
N VAL A 82 2.60 9.87 16.70
CA VAL A 82 3.93 9.39 17.09
C VAL A 82 4.94 10.51 16.95
N LYS A 83 4.96 11.20 15.80
CA LYS A 83 5.82 12.35 15.56
C LYS A 83 5.74 13.40 16.67
N ARG A 84 4.52 13.76 17.07
CA ARG A 84 4.30 14.73 18.15
C ARG A 84 4.79 14.23 19.51
N SER A 85 4.59 12.95 19.80
CA SER A 85 5.06 12.35 21.06
C SER A 85 6.59 12.25 21.11
N LEU A 86 7.23 11.85 20.02
CA LEU A 86 8.69 11.71 19.92
C LEU A 86 9.41 13.06 19.78
N HIS A 87 8.71 14.15 19.43
CA HIS A 87 9.29 15.47 19.11
C HIS A 87 10.35 15.40 18.00
N THR A 88 10.07 14.61 16.96
CA THR A 88 11.01 14.31 15.86
C THR A 88 10.41 14.61 14.49
N ASP A 89 11.17 14.36 13.42
CA ASP A 89 10.72 14.52 12.03
C ASP A 89 9.90 13.32 11.52
N ASP A 90 9.24 13.51 10.37
CA ASP A 90 8.38 12.49 9.76
C ASP A 90 9.12 11.18 9.44
N ARG A 91 10.40 11.25 9.02
CA ARG A 91 11.19 10.05 8.65
C ARG A 91 11.55 9.25 9.87
N THR A 92 11.98 9.92 10.94
CA THR A 92 12.32 9.26 12.21
C THR A 92 11.09 8.61 12.82
N ALA A 93 9.94 9.31 12.87
CA ALA A 93 8.69 8.73 13.35
C ALA A 93 8.22 7.53 12.51
N ALA A 94 8.37 7.62 11.18
CA ALA A 94 8.03 6.52 10.27
C ALA A 94 8.96 5.30 10.44
N TYR A 95 10.24 5.54 10.75
CA TYR A 95 11.20 4.47 11.02
C TYR A 95 10.80 3.66 12.26
N TYR A 96 10.54 4.32 13.39
CA TYR A 96 10.14 3.59 14.61
C TYR A 96 8.81 2.87 14.44
N LEU A 97 7.86 3.44 13.70
CA LEU A 97 6.62 2.76 13.35
C LEU A 97 6.84 1.55 12.44
N SER A 98 7.83 1.57 11.54
CA SER A 98 8.06 0.44 10.63
C SER A 98 8.73 -0.74 11.33
N VAL A 99 9.65 -0.48 12.27
CA VAL A 99 10.32 -1.55 13.04
C VAL A 99 9.39 -2.19 14.09
N THR A 100 8.30 -1.51 14.48
CA THR A 100 7.31 -2.02 15.44
C THR A 100 5.98 -2.46 14.82
N ASP A 101 5.98 -2.79 13.53
CA ASP A 101 4.78 -3.23 12.78
C ASP A 101 3.57 -2.30 12.93
N GLY A 102 3.85 -0.99 13.01
CA GLY A 102 2.85 0.06 13.14
C GLY A 102 2.29 0.27 14.55
N ASP A 103 2.82 -0.39 15.59
CA ASP A 103 2.43 -0.15 16.99
C ASP A 103 3.05 1.16 17.52
N PRO A 104 2.24 2.20 17.82
CA PRO A 104 2.73 3.49 18.31
C PRO A 104 3.38 3.43 19.69
N ARG A 105 2.89 2.55 20.58
CA ARG A 105 3.42 2.44 21.95
C ARG A 105 4.78 1.77 21.94
N ALA A 106 4.91 0.69 21.17
CA ALA A 106 6.20 0.04 20.96
C ALA A 106 7.19 1.02 20.30
N ALA A 107 6.77 1.78 19.28
CA ALA A 107 7.61 2.77 18.63
C ALA A 107 8.15 3.85 19.60
N MET A 108 7.30 4.32 20.52
CA MET A 108 7.71 5.26 21.58
C MET A 108 8.64 4.63 22.61
N MET A 109 8.48 3.34 22.90
CA MET A 109 9.34 2.61 23.84
C MET A 109 10.75 2.47 23.27
N GLU A 110 10.88 1.94 22.05
CA GLU A 110 12.15 1.80 21.33
C GLU A 110 12.92 3.12 21.26
N TYR A 111 12.26 4.20 20.82
CA TYR A 111 12.87 5.53 20.79
C TYR A 111 13.36 6.01 22.17
N SER A 112 12.60 5.72 23.23
CA SER A 112 13.00 6.09 24.58
C SER A 112 14.20 5.29 25.09
N GLU A 113 14.37 4.04 24.64
CA GLU A 113 15.55 3.23 24.96
C GLU A 113 16.80 3.79 24.26
N ASP A 114 16.68 4.14 22.98
CA ASP A 114 17.77 4.76 22.22
C ASP A 114 18.20 6.10 22.84
N LEU A 115 17.26 6.95 23.25
CA LEU A 115 17.58 8.19 23.98
C LEU A 115 18.26 7.94 25.32
N ARG A 116 17.89 6.87 26.04
CA ARG A 116 18.56 6.50 27.30
C ARG A 116 19.98 6.03 27.04
N TRP A 117 20.17 5.23 26.00
CA TRP A 117 21.48 4.76 25.57
C TRP A 117 22.39 5.94 25.16
N GLU A 118 21.91 6.87 24.34
CA GLU A 118 22.67 8.07 23.94
C GLU A 118 23.11 8.92 25.14
N ARG A 119 22.20 9.15 26.10
CA ARG A 119 22.48 9.93 27.32
C ARG A 119 23.50 9.26 28.24
N GLN A 120 23.53 7.93 28.27
CA GLN A 120 24.54 7.19 29.03
C GLN A 120 25.91 7.27 28.37
N GLN A 121 25.99 7.38 27.04
CA GLN A 121 27.25 7.51 26.32
C GLN A 121 27.83 8.94 26.32
N THR A 122 26.98 9.96 26.44
CA THR A 122 27.41 11.37 26.53
C THR A 122 27.80 11.83 27.94
N GLY A 123 27.73 10.94 28.94
CA GLY A 123 28.15 11.18 30.32
C GLY A 123 29.64 10.96 30.59
N HIS A 124 30.52 11.48 29.73
CA HIS A 124 31.97 11.54 29.96
C HIS A 124 32.51 12.96 29.72
#